data_AF-A0A3N5V2H2-F1
#
_entry.id   AF-A0A3N5V2H2-F1
#
_cell.length_a   1.000
_cell.length_b   1.000
_cell.length_c   1.000
_cell.angle_alpha   90.00
_cell.angle_beta   90.00
_cell.angle_gamma   90.00
#
_symmetry.space_group_name_H-M   'P 1'
#
loop_
_entity.id
_entity.type
_entity.pdbx_description
1 polymer ?
#
loop_
_entity_poly.entity_id
_entity_poly.type
_entity_poly.pdbx_seq_one_letter_code
_entity_poly.pdbx_strand_id
1 'polypeptide(L)'
;MNESELKDIFVSSIESGHIIDNKGGNLPFTNPKAEIRIKSEGYFGQFDLVLAVLQRNNTKAYQSTEHIGTYYEILMRTGQLTEIARTEKCRIDHISLYPVELKSNCDTLDGRLPNQIMNGILTFGRSILVLDKKHVHKDSLKFLRLLPATIIGYTGIKDRFRVLSVFDRNINTGIFNLSKRRFTKTLLDNGIVDGIDRIYLRLLTLQRISQKIVFNELYNSNPGFLKEEIEFLHQFSTIKSAMTYRKQIASYIQESEYKKMTDYL
;
A
#
# COMPACT_ATOMS: atom_id res chain seq x y z
N MET A 1 -3.51 0.62 -26.27
CA MET A 1 -2.63 -0.54 -26.09
C MET A 1 -3.33 -1.57 -25.23
N ASN A 2 -2.87 -2.81 -25.22
CA ASN A 2 -3.32 -3.81 -24.24
C ASN A 2 -2.65 -3.57 -22.87
N GLU A 3 -3.06 -4.30 -21.84
CA GLU A 3 -2.54 -4.11 -20.48
C GLU A 3 -1.03 -4.39 -20.36
N SER A 4 -0.53 -5.44 -21.01
CA SER A 4 0.91 -5.78 -21.01
C SER A 4 1.75 -4.67 -21.63
N GLU A 5 1.31 -4.12 -22.77
CA GLU A 5 1.98 -2.99 -23.43
C GLU A 5 1.98 -1.75 -22.52
N LEU A 6 0.87 -1.46 -21.84
CA LEU A 6 0.80 -0.32 -20.91
C LEU A 6 1.73 -0.50 -19.72
N LYS A 7 1.80 -1.73 -19.21
CA LYS A 7 2.70 -2.13 -18.12
C LYS A 7 4.16 -1.89 -18.50
N ASP A 8 4.58 -2.39 -19.65
CA ASP A 8 5.97 -2.28 -20.12
C ASP A 8 6.37 -0.82 -20.36
N ILE A 9 5.48 -0.04 -21.00
CA ILE A 9 5.70 1.39 -21.24
C ILE A 9 5.75 2.17 -19.92
N PHE A 10 4.90 1.82 -18.94
CA PHE A 10 4.91 2.46 -17.62
C PHE A 10 6.20 2.14 -16.84
N VAL A 11 6.66 0.89 -16.87
CA VAL A 11 7.93 0.48 -16.25
C VAL A 11 9.10 1.24 -16.88
N SER A 12 9.19 1.27 -18.22
CA SER A 12 10.20 2.06 -18.95
C SER A 12 10.19 3.53 -18.54
N SER A 13 9.00 4.09 -18.33
CA SER A 13 8.84 5.49 -17.92
C SER A 13 9.42 5.77 -16.54
N ILE A 14 9.20 4.84 -15.60
CA ILE A 14 9.74 4.95 -14.24
C ILE A 14 11.26 4.92 -14.28
N GLU A 15 11.83 3.95 -14.99
CA GLU A 15 13.29 3.77 -15.10
C GLU A 15 13.97 4.95 -15.78
N SER A 16 13.31 5.55 -16.78
CA SER A 16 13.83 6.69 -17.55
C SER A 16 13.50 8.05 -16.93
N GLY A 17 12.73 8.12 -15.84
CA GLY A 17 12.28 9.37 -15.23
C GLY A 17 11.34 10.19 -16.14
N HIS A 18 10.55 9.53 -16.99
CA HIS A 18 9.68 10.16 -17.98
C HIS A 18 8.24 10.42 -17.49
N ILE A 19 8.02 10.34 -16.17
CA ILE A 19 6.77 10.75 -15.54
C ILE A 19 6.86 12.23 -15.18
N ILE A 20 6.13 13.06 -15.93
CA ILE A 20 6.10 14.51 -15.75
C ILE A 20 5.11 14.87 -14.64
N ASP A 21 5.62 15.41 -13.54
CA ASP A 21 4.80 16.05 -12.52
C ASP A 21 4.86 17.58 -12.63
N ASN A 22 3.87 18.17 -13.28
CA ASN A 22 3.73 19.61 -13.40
C ASN A 22 3.08 20.26 -12.18
N LYS A 23 2.66 19.48 -11.17
CA LYS A 23 1.90 19.99 -10.01
C LYS A 23 2.77 20.22 -8.77
N GLY A 24 4.07 19.92 -8.84
CA GLY A 24 4.98 20.07 -7.69
C GLY A 24 4.67 19.11 -6.53
N GLY A 25 3.89 18.05 -6.80
CA GLY A 25 3.66 16.98 -5.86
C GLY A 25 4.85 16.04 -5.95
N ASN A 26 5.89 16.30 -5.15
CA ASN A 26 7.13 15.50 -5.07
C ASN A 26 6.84 14.01 -4.78
N LEU A 27 6.35 13.27 -5.78
CA LEU A 27 6.02 11.86 -5.68
C LEU A 27 7.34 11.11 -5.43
N PRO A 28 7.43 10.28 -4.38
CA PRO A 28 8.70 9.64 -4.02
C PRO A 28 9.32 8.79 -5.14
N PHE A 29 8.50 8.22 -6.04
CA PHE A 29 8.94 7.44 -7.19
C PHE A 29 9.25 8.27 -8.44
N THR A 30 9.11 9.60 -8.42
CA THR A 30 9.60 10.50 -9.48
C THR A 30 10.91 11.19 -9.10
N ASN A 31 11.40 10.96 -7.89
CA ASN A 31 12.69 11.48 -7.44
C ASN A 31 13.86 10.74 -8.15
N PRO A 32 14.73 11.44 -8.88
CA PRO A 32 15.87 10.83 -9.58
C PRO A 32 16.87 10.10 -8.66
N LYS A 33 16.85 10.42 -7.36
CA LYS A 33 17.71 9.78 -6.33
C LYS A 33 17.06 8.56 -5.67
N ALA A 34 15.79 8.29 -5.95
CA ALA A 34 15.10 7.15 -5.38
C ALA A 34 15.48 5.88 -6.14
N GLU A 35 15.83 4.82 -5.40
CA GLU A 35 15.94 3.50 -5.99
C GLU A 35 14.56 2.86 -6.03
N ILE A 36 14.13 2.37 -7.20
CA ILE A 36 12.81 1.77 -7.37
C ILE A 36 12.99 0.29 -7.71
N ARG A 37 12.22 -0.56 -7.02
CA ARG A 37 12.08 -1.98 -7.33
C ARG A 37 10.65 -2.23 -7.75
N ILE A 38 10.46 -2.89 -8.89
CA ILE A 38 9.15 -3.18 -9.45
C ILE A 38 8.91 -4.68 -9.32
N LYS A 39 7.79 -5.06 -8.70
CA LYS A 39 7.35 -6.46 -8.60
C LYS A 39 6.02 -6.60 -9.32
N SER A 40 5.94 -7.54 -10.26
CA SER A 40 4.71 -7.92 -10.97
C SER A 40 3.80 -8.79 -10.11
N GLU A 41 2.50 -8.81 -10.48
CA GLU A 41 1.36 -9.56 -9.90
C GLU A 41 1.65 -10.85 -9.12
N GLY A 42 2.63 -11.65 -9.54
CA GLY A 42 2.90 -12.98 -8.97
C GLY A 42 3.08 -13.01 -7.45
N TYR A 43 3.46 -11.89 -6.82
CA TYR A 43 3.63 -11.81 -5.37
C TYR A 43 2.34 -11.46 -4.59
N PHE A 44 1.41 -10.72 -5.19
CA PHE A 44 0.27 -10.13 -4.47
C PHE A 44 -1.11 -10.50 -5.05
N GLY A 45 -1.20 -10.92 -6.31
CA GLY A 45 -2.41 -11.46 -6.96
C GLY A 45 -3.66 -10.56 -6.93
N GLN A 46 -3.50 -9.27 -6.61
CA GLN A 46 -4.57 -8.30 -6.43
C GLN A 46 -4.33 -6.98 -7.16
N PHE A 47 -3.11 -6.75 -7.68
CA PHE A 47 -2.67 -5.51 -8.33
C PHE A 47 -1.72 -5.85 -9.46
N ASP A 48 -1.76 -5.09 -10.55
CA ASP A 48 -0.95 -5.37 -11.73
C ASP A 48 0.56 -5.24 -11.47
N LEU A 49 0.92 -4.27 -10.62
CA LEU A 49 2.28 -4.00 -10.18
C LEU A 49 2.30 -3.51 -8.72
N VAL A 50 3.44 -3.70 -8.05
CA VAL A 50 3.79 -2.98 -6.81
C VAL A 50 5.15 -2.33 -7.01
N LEU A 51 5.23 -1.01 -6.78
CA LEU A 51 6.48 -0.25 -6.76
C LEU A 51 6.97 -0.17 -5.32
N ALA A 52 8.18 -0.63 -5.07
CA ALA A 52 8.90 -0.38 -3.83
C ALA A 52 9.93 0.73 -4.05
N VAL A 53 9.75 1.85 -3.36
CA VAL A 53 10.65 3.00 -3.38
C VAL A 53 11.57 2.92 -2.17
N LEU A 54 12.87 2.86 -2.41
CA LEU A 54 13.92 2.80 -1.40
C LEU A 54 14.60 4.17 -1.30
N GLN A 55 14.37 4.86 -0.19
CA GLN A 55 14.95 6.18 0.08
C GLN A 55 16.21 6.03 0.94
N ARG A 56 17.39 5.95 0.33
CA ARG A 56 18.66 5.73 1.05
C ARG A 56 19.22 6.96 1.79
N ASN A 57 18.52 8.09 1.76
CA ASN A 57 18.99 9.28 2.46
C ASN A 57 18.81 9.10 3.97
N ASN A 58 19.91 9.26 4.72
CA ASN A 58 20.00 9.16 6.18
C ASN A 58 19.29 10.32 6.90
N THR A 59 18.00 10.53 6.66
CA THR A 59 17.20 11.30 7.60
C THR A 59 16.78 10.34 8.70
N LYS A 60 17.14 10.64 9.96
CA LYS A 60 16.64 9.92 11.15
C LYS A 60 15.15 10.24 11.35
N ALA A 61 14.35 9.93 10.34
CA ALA A 61 12.95 10.30 10.18
C ALA A 61 12.11 9.79 11.37
N TYR A 62 12.41 8.60 11.87
CA TYR A 62 11.74 8.00 13.03
C TYR A 62 11.96 8.74 14.36
N GLN A 63 12.93 9.66 14.46
CA GLN A 63 13.21 10.43 15.67
C GLN A 63 12.44 11.76 15.74
N SER A 64 11.84 12.23 14.65
CA SER A 64 11.01 13.44 14.67
C SER A 64 9.54 13.10 14.94
N THR A 65 8.88 13.90 15.77
CA THR A 65 7.43 13.80 16.03
C THR A 65 6.57 14.08 14.80
N GLU A 66 7.16 14.57 13.70
CA GLU A 66 6.50 14.90 12.43
C GLU A 66 6.24 13.68 11.52
N HIS A 67 6.71 12.48 11.86
CA HIS A 67 6.59 11.29 11.00
C HIS A 67 5.74 10.16 11.60
N ILE A 68 4.62 10.55 12.21
CA ILE A 68 3.57 9.62 12.67
C ILE A 68 3.09 8.69 11.54
N GLY A 69 3.06 9.17 10.28
CA GLY A 69 2.68 8.37 9.11
C GLY A 69 3.58 7.16 8.88
N THR A 70 4.91 7.37 8.82
CA THR A 70 5.92 6.30 8.64
C THR A 70 5.82 5.26 9.75
N TYR A 71 5.57 5.70 10.98
CA TYR A 71 5.40 4.83 12.12
C TYR A 71 4.21 3.88 11.98
N TYR A 72 3.05 4.40 11.55
CA TYR A 72 1.87 3.56 11.30
C TYR A 72 2.07 2.62 10.11
N GLU A 73 2.83 3.04 9.08
CA GLU A 73 3.16 2.13 7.97
C GLU A 73 3.98 0.94 8.43
N ILE A 74 5.02 1.18 9.22
CA ILE A 74 5.85 0.11 9.78
C ILE A 74 4.99 -0.79 10.66
N LEU A 75 4.13 -0.22 11.52
CA LEU A 75 3.23 -1.00 12.38
C LEU A 75 2.32 -1.94 11.57
N MET A 76 1.69 -1.40 10.53
CA MET A 76 0.69 -2.13 9.76
C MET A 76 1.30 -3.13 8.77
N ARG A 77 2.56 -2.94 8.37
CA ARG A 77 3.20 -3.66 7.26
C ARG A 77 4.59 -4.21 7.63
N THR A 78 4.83 -4.44 8.93
CA THR A 78 6.15 -4.87 9.44
C THR A 78 6.67 -6.08 8.68
N GLY A 79 5.83 -7.10 8.46
CA GLY A 79 6.26 -8.34 7.80
C GLY A 79 6.75 -8.10 6.36
N GLN A 80 5.95 -7.42 5.54
CA GLN A 80 6.30 -7.12 4.14
C GLN A 80 7.55 -6.24 4.06
N LEU A 81 7.62 -5.20 4.88
CA LEU A 81 8.75 -4.27 4.87
C LEU A 81 10.03 -4.94 5.40
N THR A 82 9.94 -5.84 6.39
CA THR A 82 11.09 -6.62 6.91
C THR A 82 11.67 -7.53 5.83
N GLU A 83 10.81 -8.20 5.05
CA GLU A 83 11.25 -9.08 3.97
C GLU A 83 12.03 -8.32 2.88
N ILE A 84 11.51 -7.15 2.49
CA ILE A 84 12.16 -6.27 1.50
C ILE A 84 13.45 -5.68 2.08
N ALA A 85 13.42 -5.20 3.33
CA ALA A 85 14.58 -4.68 4.05
C ALA A 85 15.73 -5.69 4.08
N ARG A 86 15.42 -6.96 4.39
CA ARG A 86 16.39 -8.06 4.41
C ARG A 86 16.96 -8.34 3.01
N THR A 87 16.11 -8.37 1.98
CA THR A 87 16.51 -8.69 0.61
C THR A 87 17.35 -7.57 -0.01
N GLU A 88 16.93 -6.32 0.18
CA GLU A 88 17.57 -5.12 -0.39
C GLU A 88 18.65 -4.53 0.53
N LYS A 89 18.89 -5.13 1.71
CA LYS A 89 19.86 -4.69 2.71
C LYS A 89 19.71 -3.20 3.06
N CYS A 90 18.49 -2.80 3.38
CA CYS A 90 18.14 -1.42 3.73
C CYS A 90 17.28 -1.36 4.99
N ARG A 91 17.21 -0.18 5.60
CA ARG A 91 16.38 0.05 6.78
C ARG A 91 14.88 0.01 6.43
N ILE A 92 14.09 -0.56 7.33
CA ILE A 92 12.64 -0.74 7.12
C ILE A 92 11.88 0.59 6.94
N ASP A 93 12.34 1.67 7.59
CA ASP A 93 11.75 3.00 7.53
C ASP A 93 12.10 3.79 6.26
N HIS A 94 12.96 3.23 5.40
CA HIS A 94 13.35 3.81 4.11
C HIS A 94 12.54 3.23 2.94
N ILE A 95 11.57 2.35 3.21
CA ILE A 95 10.82 1.61 2.18
C ILE A 95 9.39 2.15 2.11
N SER A 96 8.94 2.47 0.90
CA SER A 96 7.55 2.83 0.61
C SER A 96 6.98 1.95 -0.50
N LEU A 97 5.77 1.43 -0.31
CA LEU A 97 5.11 0.52 -1.26
C LEU A 97 3.91 1.17 -1.92
N TYR A 98 3.86 1.13 -3.24
CA TYR A 98 2.78 1.70 -4.04
C TYR A 98 2.17 0.61 -4.95
N PRO A 99 0.97 0.11 -4.63
CA PRO A 99 0.26 -0.76 -5.55
C PRO A 99 -0.23 0.08 -6.73
N VAL A 100 -0.12 -0.50 -7.92
CA VAL A 100 -0.49 0.14 -9.18
C VAL A 100 -1.55 -0.71 -9.85
N GLU A 101 -2.61 -0.05 -10.25
CA GLU A 101 -3.68 -0.57 -11.10
C GLU A 101 -3.57 0.11 -12.48
N LEU A 102 -3.55 -0.67 -13.55
CA LEU A 102 -3.47 -0.25 -14.94
C LEU A 102 -4.87 -0.31 -15.56
N LYS A 103 -5.19 0.67 -16.42
CA LYS A 103 -6.36 0.63 -17.30
C LYS A 103 -5.93 0.91 -18.73
N SER A 104 -5.89 -0.16 -19.51
CA SER A 104 -5.55 -0.20 -20.92
C SER A 104 -6.70 0.30 -21.81
N ASN A 105 -6.50 0.37 -23.13
CA ASN A 105 -7.58 0.78 -24.05
C ASN A 105 -8.72 -0.22 -24.14
N CYS A 106 -8.46 -1.46 -23.78
CA CYS A 106 -9.42 -2.55 -23.76
C CYS A 106 -10.33 -2.49 -22.52
N ASP A 107 -9.93 -1.73 -21.50
CA ASP A 107 -10.69 -1.61 -20.26
C ASP A 107 -11.81 -0.57 -20.35
N THR A 108 -12.88 -0.85 -19.60
CA THR A 108 -13.95 0.10 -19.33
C THR A 108 -13.78 0.62 -17.92
N LEU A 109 -13.83 1.95 -17.76
CA LEU A 109 -13.85 2.58 -16.43
C LEU A 109 -15.26 2.46 -15.84
N ASP A 110 -15.58 1.30 -15.30
CA ASP A 110 -16.88 0.99 -14.71
C ASP A 110 -16.85 0.97 -13.17
N GLY A 111 -17.96 0.58 -12.55
CA GLY A 111 -18.13 0.54 -11.09
C GLY A 111 -17.18 -0.41 -10.34
N ARG A 112 -16.36 -1.22 -11.03
CA ARG A 112 -15.34 -2.07 -10.41
C ARG A 112 -14.07 -1.31 -10.05
N LEU A 113 -13.74 -0.25 -10.78
CA LEU A 113 -12.52 0.53 -10.58
C LEU A 113 -12.37 1.08 -9.14
N PRO A 114 -13.42 1.66 -8.51
CA PRO A 114 -13.33 2.05 -7.10
C PRO A 114 -12.94 0.90 -6.18
N ASN A 115 -13.46 -0.32 -6.39
CA ASN A 115 -13.12 -1.47 -5.56
C ASN A 115 -11.66 -1.90 -5.73
N GLN A 116 -11.12 -1.83 -6.96
CA GLN A 116 -9.71 -2.13 -7.23
C GLN A 116 -8.78 -1.11 -6.54
N ILE A 117 -9.14 0.17 -6.60
CA ILE A 117 -8.42 1.24 -5.89
C ILE A 117 -8.48 1.01 -4.38
N MET A 118 -9.67 0.71 -3.86
CA MET A 118 -9.85 0.41 -2.45
C MET A 118 -8.98 -0.79 -2.04
N ASN A 119 -8.90 -1.87 -2.81
CA ASN A 119 -8.01 -2.99 -2.48
C ASN A 119 -6.55 -2.54 -2.27
N GLY A 120 -6.06 -1.62 -3.10
CA GLY A 120 -4.70 -1.06 -3.00
C GLY A 120 -4.50 -0.29 -1.71
N ILE A 121 -5.44 0.59 -1.40
CA ILE A 121 -5.47 1.36 -0.15
C ILE A 121 -5.54 0.44 1.07
N LEU A 122 -6.39 -0.58 1.00
CA LEU A 122 -6.61 -1.52 2.08
C LEU A 122 -5.43 -2.47 2.30
N THR A 123 -4.55 -2.63 1.31
CA THR A 123 -3.35 -3.47 1.42
C THR A 123 -2.12 -2.63 1.78
N PHE A 124 -1.93 -1.49 1.12
CA PHE A 124 -0.70 -0.69 1.18
C PHE A 124 -0.92 0.76 1.63
N GLY A 125 -2.16 1.16 1.94
CA GLY A 125 -2.52 2.49 2.45
C GLY A 125 -2.60 3.58 1.40
N ARG A 126 -2.23 3.23 0.17
CA ARG A 126 -2.15 4.12 -0.99
C ARG A 126 -2.46 3.32 -2.25
N SER A 127 -2.82 4.00 -3.32
CA SER A 127 -3.06 3.38 -4.63
C SER A 127 -2.64 4.33 -5.75
N ILE A 128 -2.07 3.76 -6.81
CA ILE A 128 -1.76 4.44 -8.06
C ILE A 128 -2.65 3.86 -9.15
N LEU A 129 -3.33 4.73 -9.88
CA LEU A 129 -4.07 4.38 -11.09
C LEU A 129 -3.32 4.90 -12.32
N VAL A 130 -2.92 4.00 -13.21
CA VAL A 130 -2.25 4.30 -14.47
C VAL A 130 -3.23 4.11 -15.63
N LEU A 131 -3.38 5.13 -16.46
CA LEU A 131 -4.38 5.19 -17.53
C LEU A 131 -3.73 5.27 -18.90
N ASP A 132 -4.20 4.46 -19.87
CA ASP A 132 -3.94 4.72 -21.29
C ASP A 132 -4.51 6.09 -21.71
N LYS A 133 -3.93 6.69 -22.74
CA LYS A 133 -4.35 7.94 -23.40
C LYS A 133 -5.86 8.01 -23.66
N LYS A 134 -6.53 6.91 -24.03
CA LYS A 134 -8.01 6.88 -24.25
C LYS A 134 -8.80 7.26 -23.01
N HIS A 135 -8.27 6.98 -21.81
CA HIS A 135 -8.93 7.27 -20.54
C HIS A 135 -8.59 8.66 -19.99
N VAL A 136 -7.70 9.38 -20.67
CA VAL A 136 -7.11 10.65 -20.24
C VAL A 136 -7.89 11.86 -20.85
N HIS A 137 -9.20 11.70 -21.06
CA HIS A 137 -10.11 12.74 -21.55
C HIS A 137 -10.74 13.56 -20.41
N LYS A 138 -11.12 14.83 -20.69
CA LYS A 138 -11.57 15.80 -19.68
C LYS A 138 -12.77 15.33 -18.84
N ASP A 139 -13.71 14.59 -19.45
CA ASP A 139 -14.93 14.17 -18.76
C ASP A 139 -14.70 13.01 -17.81
N SER A 140 -13.88 12.02 -18.20
CA SER A 140 -13.45 10.91 -17.34
C SER A 140 -12.67 11.42 -16.12
N LEU A 141 -11.84 12.46 -16.31
CA LEU A 141 -11.00 13.02 -15.24
C LEU A 141 -11.79 13.65 -14.08
N LYS A 142 -13.02 14.12 -14.30
CA LYS A 142 -13.84 14.71 -13.22
C LYS A 142 -14.21 13.67 -12.17
N PHE A 143 -14.66 12.49 -12.62
CA PHE A 143 -15.01 11.37 -11.73
C PHE A 143 -13.75 10.75 -11.11
N LEU A 144 -12.71 10.54 -11.91
CA LEU A 144 -11.48 9.91 -11.44
C LEU A 144 -10.82 10.70 -10.30
N ARG A 145 -10.86 12.04 -10.33
CA ARG A 145 -10.31 12.88 -9.26
C ARG A 145 -10.97 12.70 -7.89
N LEU A 146 -12.16 12.10 -7.83
CA LEU A 146 -12.84 11.76 -6.57
C LEU A 146 -12.30 10.47 -5.95
N LEU A 147 -11.55 9.67 -6.72
CA LEU A 147 -10.99 8.42 -6.25
C LEU A 147 -9.78 8.72 -5.34
N PRO A 148 -9.63 8.01 -4.20
CA PRO A 148 -8.51 8.17 -3.28
C PRO A 148 -7.22 7.53 -3.82
N ALA A 149 -6.81 7.90 -5.03
CA ALA A 149 -5.64 7.36 -5.72
C ALA A 149 -4.82 8.47 -6.39
N THR A 150 -3.50 8.23 -6.49
CA THR A 150 -2.66 9.02 -7.40
C THR A 150 -2.91 8.57 -8.82
N ILE A 151 -3.27 9.49 -9.71
CA ILE A 151 -3.68 9.17 -11.08
C ILE A 151 -2.60 9.65 -12.05
N ILE A 152 -2.11 8.73 -12.87
CA ILE A 152 -1.06 8.96 -13.86
C ILE A 152 -1.61 8.57 -15.23
N GLY A 153 -1.46 9.44 -16.22
CA GLY A 153 -1.99 9.24 -17.56
C GLY A 153 -0.89 9.16 -18.61
N TYR A 154 -0.97 8.17 -19.49
CA TYR A 154 -0.10 8.07 -20.65
C TYR A 154 -0.37 9.22 -21.63
N THR A 155 0.70 9.83 -22.14
CA THR A 155 0.60 10.99 -23.04
C THR A 155 0.34 10.60 -24.50
N GLY A 156 0.59 9.34 -24.88
CA GLY A 156 0.60 8.93 -26.28
C GLY A 156 1.93 9.12 -27.00
N ILE A 157 2.99 9.54 -26.29
CA ILE A 157 4.29 9.86 -26.86
C ILE A 157 5.36 9.01 -26.16
N LYS A 158 5.96 8.06 -26.89
CA LYS A 158 7.02 7.16 -26.38
C LYS A 158 6.60 6.50 -25.06
N ASP A 159 7.38 6.69 -24.01
CA ASP A 159 7.15 6.22 -22.64
C ASP A 159 6.84 7.38 -21.68
N ARG A 160 6.23 8.47 -22.17
CA ARG A 160 5.95 9.64 -21.35
C ARG A 160 4.58 9.56 -20.69
N PHE A 161 4.57 9.78 -19.38
CA PHE A 161 3.36 9.89 -18.58
C PHE A 161 3.26 11.27 -17.93
N ARG A 162 2.05 11.62 -17.51
CA ARG A 162 1.77 12.85 -16.76
C ARG A 162 0.96 12.57 -15.51
N VAL A 163 1.30 13.22 -14.42
CA VAL A 163 0.50 13.18 -13.19
C VAL A 163 -0.77 14.00 -13.37
N LEU A 164 -1.92 13.35 -13.24
CA LEU A 164 -3.24 13.95 -13.42
C LEU A 164 -3.86 14.41 -12.10
N SER A 165 -3.62 13.65 -11.03
CA SER A 165 -4.07 13.91 -9.67
C SER A 165 -3.12 13.24 -8.69
N VAL A 166 -2.87 13.88 -7.55
CA VAL A 166 -2.05 13.31 -6.46
C VAL A 166 -2.97 13.06 -5.27
N PHE A 167 -2.87 11.86 -4.71
CA PHE A 167 -3.47 11.52 -3.42
C PHE A 167 -2.34 11.16 -2.46
N ASP A 168 -1.93 12.14 -1.65
CA ASP A 168 -0.75 12.05 -0.76
C ASP A 168 -1.10 11.62 0.68
N ARG A 169 -2.37 11.25 0.92
CA ARG A 169 -2.80 10.76 2.23
C ARG A 169 -2.55 9.26 2.29
N ASN A 170 -1.78 8.82 3.26
CA ASN A 170 -1.67 7.41 3.60
C ASN A 170 -2.84 7.01 4.52
N ILE A 171 -3.64 6.05 4.09
CA ILE A 171 -4.76 5.50 4.84
C ILE A 171 -4.24 4.30 5.64
N ASN A 172 -4.27 4.42 6.97
CA ASN A 172 -3.70 3.41 7.86
C ASN A 172 -4.65 2.24 8.15
N THR A 173 -5.86 2.24 7.58
CA THR A 173 -6.86 1.19 7.79
C THR A 173 -6.71 0.08 6.73
N GLY A 174 -5.98 -0.97 7.08
CA GLY A 174 -5.89 -2.16 6.24
C GLY A 174 -7.13 -3.05 6.41
N ILE A 175 -7.78 -3.46 5.32
CA ILE A 175 -8.86 -4.47 5.35
C ILE A 175 -8.26 -5.81 4.93
N PHE A 176 -8.42 -6.80 5.80
CA PHE A 176 -7.95 -8.17 5.61
C PHE A 176 -8.64 -8.87 4.44
N ASN A 177 -8.17 -8.74 3.20
CA ASN A 177 -8.64 -9.65 2.13
C ASN A 177 -7.91 -11.00 2.23
N LEU A 178 -8.22 -11.76 3.28
CA LEU A 178 -7.55 -13.02 3.61
C LEU A 178 -8.18 -14.19 2.85
N SER A 179 -7.47 -14.75 1.88
CA SER A 179 -7.83 -16.06 1.33
C SER A 179 -7.74 -17.11 2.42
N LYS A 180 -8.86 -17.76 2.77
CA LYS A 180 -8.91 -18.83 3.79
C LYS A 180 -7.83 -19.88 3.56
N ARG A 181 -7.66 -20.33 2.32
CA ARG A 181 -6.64 -21.34 1.95
C ARG A 181 -5.21 -20.87 2.21
N ARG A 182 -4.86 -19.65 1.79
CA ARG A 182 -3.51 -19.09 2.00
C ARG A 182 -3.27 -18.84 3.49
N PHE A 183 -4.25 -18.30 4.19
CA PHE A 183 -4.19 -18.04 5.63
C PHE A 183 -3.97 -19.34 6.42
N THR A 184 -4.74 -20.38 6.15
CA THR A 184 -4.56 -21.70 6.77
C THR A 184 -3.18 -22.26 6.49
N LYS A 185 -2.70 -22.18 5.24
CA LYS A 185 -1.34 -22.62 4.90
C LYS A 185 -0.29 -21.85 5.71
N THR A 186 -0.40 -20.52 5.79
CA THR A 186 0.54 -19.69 6.56
C THR A 186 0.56 -20.06 8.04
N LEU A 187 -0.60 -20.32 8.66
CA LEU A 187 -0.65 -20.75 10.07
C LEU A 187 0.01 -22.11 10.27
N LEU A 188 -0.25 -23.07 9.38
CA LEU A 188 0.37 -24.40 9.42
C LEU A 188 1.89 -24.33 9.22
N ASP A 189 2.36 -23.53 8.25
CA ASP A 189 3.78 -23.30 7.98
C ASP A 189 4.51 -22.68 9.19
N ASN A 190 3.76 -22.06 10.12
CA ASN A 190 4.26 -21.46 11.36
C ASN A 190 3.90 -22.29 12.61
N GLY A 191 3.50 -23.55 12.46
CA GLY A 191 3.26 -24.47 13.58
C GLY A 191 1.94 -24.25 14.35
N ILE A 192 1.03 -23.42 13.83
CA ILE A 192 -0.28 -23.19 14.43
C ILE A 192 -1.29 -24.13 13.77
N VAL A 193 -1.60 -25.23 14.45
CA VAL A 193 -2.48 -26.30 13.94
C VAL A 193 -3.89 -26.20 14.51
N ASP A 194 -4.03 -25.80 15.78
CA ASP A 194 -5.32 -25.71 16.46
C ASP A 194 -5.98 -24.34 16.34
N GLY A 195 -7.31 -24.33 16.25
CA GLY A 195 -8.10 -23.09 16.30
C GLY A 195 -8.05 -22.21 15.06
N ILE A 196 -7.47 -22.69 13.94
CA ILE A 196 -7.34 -21.95 12.67
C ILE A 196 -8.65 -21.32 12.22
N ASP A 197 -9.75 -22.07 12.23
CA ASP A 197 -11.08 -21.55 11.84
C ASP A 197 -11.58 -20.45 12.79
N ARG A 198 -11.32 -20.60 14.09
CA ARG A 198 -11.68 -19.60 15.10
C ARG A 198 -10.88 -18.32 14.90
N ILE A 199 -9.58 -18.42 14.63
CA ILE A 199 -8.72 -17.27 14.32
C ILE A 199 -9.21 -16.59 13.04
N TYR A 200 -9.51 -17.36 12.00
CA TYR A 200 -10.03 -16.82 10.74
C TYR A 200 -11.35 -16.06 10.92
N LEU A 201 -12.31 -16.61 11.68
CA LEU A 201 -13.59 -15.95 11.98
C LEU A 201 -13.42 -14.66 12.81
N ARG A 202 -12.45 -14.64 13.73
CA ARG A 202 -12.10 -13.46 14.53
C ARG A 202 -11.52 -12.36 13.66
N LEU A 203 -10.64 -12.70 12.72
CA LEU A 203 -10.09 -11.74 11.74
C LEU A 203 -11.18 -11.22 10.78
N LEU A 204 -12.10 -12.07 10.32
CA LEU A 204 -13.26 -11.62 9.52
C LEU A 204 -14.17 -10.66 10.30
N THR A 205 -14.33 -10.87 11.60
CA THR A 205 -15.12 -9.98 12.45
C THR A 205 -14.42 -8.63 12.63
N LEU A 206 -13.12 -8.65 12.90
CA LEU A 206 -12.30 -7.43 12.94
C LEU A 206 -12.35 -6.68 11.60
N GLN A 207 -12.25 -7.40 10.48
CA GLN A 207 -12.36 -6.83 9.14
C GLN A 207 -13.68 -6.08 8.96
N ARG A 208 -14.83 -6.72 9.27
CA ARG A 208 -16.17 -6.11 9.17
C ARG A 208 -16.27 -4.82 9.99
N ILE A 209 -15.77 -4.85 11.24
CA ILE A 209 -15.71 -3.67 12.11
C ILE A 209 -14.88 -2.57 11.44
N SER A 210 -13.69 -2.88 10.93
CA SER A 210 -12.84 -1.91 10.23
C SER A 210 -13.52 -1.31 9.01
N GLN A 211 -14.24 -2.10 8.19
CA GLN A 211 -14.94 -1.55 7.02
C GLN A 211 -16.04 -0.57 7.42
N LYS A 212 -16.78 -0.87 8.49
CA LYS A 212 -17.84 0.02 9.01
C LYS A 212 -17.27 1.34 9.54
N ILE A 213 -16.13 1.29 10.23
CA ILE A 213 -15.43 2.48 10.70
C ILE A 213 -14.99 3.34 9.52
N VAL A 214 -14.33 2.73 8.52
CA VAL A 214 -13.87 3.43 7.32
C VAL A 214 -15.04 4.01 6.53
N PHE A 215 -16.12 3.26 6.37
CA PHE A 215 -17.32 3.75 5.70
C PHE A 215 -17.92 4.97 6.41
N ASN A 216 -17.99 4.93 7.74
CA ASN A 216 -18.46 6.07 8.52
C ASN A 216 -17.55 7.29 8.37
N GLU A 217 -16.23 7.09 8.40
CA GLU A 217 -15.25 8.18 8.23
C GLU A 217 -15.31 8.81 6.83
N LEU A 218 -15.49 8.00 5.78
CA LEU A 218 -15.51 8.47 4.40
C LEU A 218 -16.84 9.12 3.98
N TYR A 219 -17.96 8.62 4.51
CA TYR A 219 -19.30 9.00 4.05
C TYR A 219 -20.16 9.69 5.12
N ASN A 220 -19.60 9.93 6.31
CA ASN A 220 -20.30 10.48 7.47
C ASN A 220 -21.63 9.75 7.76
N SER A 221 -21.63 8.44 7.55
CA SER A 221 -22.81 7.57 7.65
C SER A 221 -22.49 6.43 8.60
N ASN A 222 -23.23 6.34 9.70
CA ASN A 222 -22.99 5.34 10.73
C ASN A 222 -23.88 4.10 10.52
N PRO A 223 -23.36 3.00 9.96
CA PRO A 223 -24.16 1.78 9.73
C PRO A 223 -24.43 0.99 11.03
N GLY A 224 -23.83 1.37 12.15
CA GLY A 224 -23.94 0.65 13.42
C GLY A 224 -23.19 -0.69 13.44
N PHE A 225 -23.00 -1.25 14.64
CA PHE A 225 -22.38 -2.54 14.86
C PHE A 225 -23.41 -3.62 15.20
N LEU A 226 -23.16 -4.85 14.73
CA LEU A 226 -23.94 -6.02 15.12
C LEU A 226 -23.59 -6.42 16.56
N LYS A 227 -24.48 -7.19 17.20
CA LYS A 227 -24.28 -7.65 18.58
C LYS A 227 -22.97 -8.41 18.74
N GLU A 228 -22.67 -9.30 17.80
CA GLU A 228 -21.46 -10.13 17.81
C GLU A 228 -20.19 -9.27 17.62
N GLU A 229 -20.28 -8.16 16.90
CA GLU A 229 -19.18 -7.20 16.70
C GLU A 229 -18.93 -6.40 17.99
N ILE A 230 -19.99 -6.01 18.69
CA ILE A 230 -19.90 -5.34 20.00
C ILE A 230 -19.31 -6.28 21.05
N GLU A 231 -19.78 -7.53 21.12
CA GLU A 231 -19.23 -8.56 21.99
C GLU A 231 -17.74 -8.83 21.70
N PHE A 232 -17.37 -8.86 20.42
CA PHE A 232 -15.97 -8.98 19.99
C PHE A 232 -15.12 -7.81 20.50
N LEU A 233 -15.60 -6.56 20.38
CA LEU A 233 -14.89 -5.38 20.87
C LEU A 233 -14.75 -5.37 22.40
N HIS A 234 -15.77 -5.82 23.13
CA HIS A 234 -15.68 -6.00 24.59
C HIS A 234 -14.64 -7.05 24.98
N GLN A 235 -14.56 -8.17 24.26
CA GLN A 235 -13.52 -9.17 24.50
C GLN A 235 -12.13 -8.57 24.22
N PHE A 236 -12.00 -7.77 23.15
CA PHE A 236 -10.75 -7.12 22.81
C PHE A 236 -10.29 -6.09 23.86
N SER A 237 -11.22 -5.32 24.45
CA SER A 237 -10.90 -4.29 25.44
C SER A 237 -10.40 -4.84 26.77
N THR A 238 -10.66 -6.13 27.05
CA THR A 238 -10.16 -6.81 28.26
C THR A 238 -8.72 -7.29 28.16
N ILE A 239 -8.12 -7.24 26.96
CA ILE A 239 -6.71 -7.59 26.74
C ILE A 239 -5.82 -6.50 27.35
N LYS A 240 -5.26 -6.77 28.53
CA LYS A 240 -4.27 -5.90 29.16
C LYS A 240 -2.92 -6.01 28.43
N SER A 241 -2.74 -5.19 27.41
CA SER A 241 -1.46 -5.01 26.71
C SER A 241 -0.92 -3.62 27.01
N ALA A 242 0.30 -3.55 27.56
CA ALA A 242 1.05 -2.29 27.58
C ALA A 242 1.52 -2.01 26.15
N MET A 243 0.73 -1.24 25.39
CA MET A 243 1.04 -0.86 24.00
C MET A 243 2.35 -0.05 23.95
N THR A 244 3.47 -0.75 23.75
CA THR A 244 4.82 -0.20 23.63
C THR A 244 5.27 -0.19 22.17
N TYR A 245 4.36 0.14 21.25
CA TYR A 245 4.62 0.19 19.82
C TYR A 245 5.90 0.98 19.48
N ARG A 246 6.22 2.02 20.26
CA ARG A 246 7.39 2.87 19.99
C ARG A 246 8.69 2.12 20.19
N LYS A 247 8.76 1.29 21.24
CA LYS A 247 9.93 0.45 21.51
C LYS A 247 10.05 -0.68 20.49
N GLN A 248 8.93 -1.28 20.10
CA GLN A 248 8.91 -2.35 19.09
C GLN A 248 9.35 -1.85 17.72
N ILE A 249 8.83 -0.71 17.25
CA ILE A 249 9.22 -0.13 15.96
C ILE A 249 10.69 0.33 15.99
N ALA A 250 11.16 0.90 17.09
CA ALA A 250 12.57 1.22 17.25
C ALA A 250 13.46 -0.04 17.14
N SER A 251 13.03 -1.17 17.71
CA SER A 251 13.70 -2.47 17.55
C SER A 251 13.76 -2.90 16.08
N TYR A 252 12.62 -2.90 15.37
CA TYR A 252 12.58 -3.29 13.95
C TYR A 252 13.46 -2.42 13.05
N ILE A 253 13.53 -1.11 13.33
CA ILE A 253 14.43 -0.20 12.61
C ILE A 253 15.90 -0.54 12.91
N GLN A 254 16.26 -0.77 14.17
CA GLN A 254 17.62 -1.16 14.56
C GLN A 254 18.03 -2.52 13.97
N GLU A 255 17.13 -3.50 13.98
CA GLU A 255 17.37 -4.84 13.44
C GLU A 255 17.53 -4.83 11.91
N SER A 256 16.85 -3.92 11.22
CA SER A 256 16.97 -3.74 9.77
C SER A 256 18.11 -2.80 9.35
N GLU A 257 18.84 -2.22 10.31
CA GLU A 257 19.97 -1.35 10.03
C GLU A 257 21.15 -2.16 9.51
N TYR A 258 21.37 -2.10 8.19
CA TYR A 258 22.50 -2.76 7.56
C TYR A 258 23.80 -2.02 7.92
N LYS A 259 24.49 -2.48 8.96
CA LYS A 259 25.88 -2.09 9.25
C LYS A 259 26.77 -2.76 8.22
N LYS A 260 27.38 -1.97 7.31
CA LYS A 260 28.46 -2.51 6.49
C LYS A 260 29.59 -2.93 7.44
N MET A 261 30.22 -4.08 7.19
CA MET A 261 31.41 -4.54 7.92
C MET A 261 32.58 -3.52 7.92
N THR A 262 32.53 -2.49 7.08
CA THR A 262 33.50 -1.39 7.04
C THR A 262 33.34 -0.36 8.15
N ASP A 263 32.24 -0.36 8.92
CA ASP A 263 32.06 0.57 10.04
C ASP A 263 32.75 0.09 11.34
N TYR A 264 33.47 -1.04 11.27
CA TYR A 264 34.27 -1.64 12.35
C TYR A 264 35.78 -1.61 12.07
N LEU A 265 36.26 -0.76 11.14
CA LEU A 265 37.70 -0.53 10.91
C LEU A 265 38.14 0.85 11.42
#